data_AF-X1TCF6-F1
#
_entry.id   AF-X1TCF6-F1
#
_cell.length_a   1.000
_cell.length_b   1.000
_cell.length_c   1.000
_cell.angle_alpha   90.00
_cell.angle_beta   90.00
_cell.angle_gamma   90.00
#
_symmetry.space_group_name_H-M   'P 1'
#
loop_
_entity.id
_entity.type
_entity.pdbx_description
1 polymer ?
#
loop_
_entity_poly.entity_id
_entity_poly.type
_entity_poly.pdbx_seq_one_letter_code
_entity_poly.pdbx_strand_id
1 'polypeptide(L)'
;AVSGELRSDFARVAFGLTASYDAAIAKYLNGRGAVEYPEKVSIALKKEATLRYGENPHQSAAYYKLASSGETSVSSAALLEGGKEISFNNLLDTNAAFDTTL
;
A
#
# COMPACT_ATOMS: atom_id res chain seq x y z
N ALA A 1 -6.07 -35.16 -0.81
CA ALA A 1 -5.02 -34.39 -0.09
C ALA A 1 -4.91 -33.01 -0.72
N VAL A 2 -4.59 -31.97 0.06
CA VAL A 2 -4.35 -30.60 -0.47
C VAL A 2 -3.11 -30.61 -1.37
N SER A 3 -3.10 -29.87 -2.50
CA SER A 3 -1.95 -29.84 -3.43
C SER A 3 -0.75 -29.07 -2.85
N GLY A 4 0.45 -29.31 -3.39
CA GLY A 4 1.67 -28.58 -2.99
C GLY A 4 1.59 -27.08 -3.32
N GLU A 5 1.08 -26.76 -4.50
CA GLU A 5 0.85 -25.39 -4.96
C GLU A 5 -0.09 -24.62 -4.02
N LEU A 6 -1.23 -25.22 -3.67
CA LEU A 6 -2.19 -24.58 -2.77
C LEU A 6 -1.62 -24.35 -1.36
N ARG A 7 -0.78 -25.27 -0.85
CA ARG A 7 -0.06 -25.06 0.41
C ARG A 7 0.93 -23.90 0.31
N SER A 8 1.64 -23.78 -0.80
CA SER A 8 2.59 -22.68 -1.04
C SER A 8 1.88 -21.32 -1.07
N ASP A 9 0.74 -21.24 -1.77
CA ASP A 9 -0.06 -20.03 -1.82
C ASP A 9 -0.61 -19.63 -0.46
N PHE A 10 -1.12 -20.59 0.31
CA PHE A 10 -1.57 -20.32 1.67
C PHE A 10 -0.44 -19.91 2.60
N ALA A 11 0.75 -20.51 2.47
CA ALA A 11 1.92 -20.08 3.23
C ALA A 11 2.28 -18.61 2.91
N ARG A 12 2.30 -18.23 1.64
CA ARG A 12 2.56 -16.85 1.19
C ARG A 12 1.56 -15.87 1.82
N VAL A 13 0.27 -16.21 1.82
CA VAL A 13 -0.78 -15.36 2.41
C VAL A 13 -0.64 -15.29 3.94
N ALA A 14 -0.43 -16.43 4.61
CA ALA A 14 -0.33 -16.51 6.08
C ALA A 14 0.87 -15.74 6.62
N PHE A 15 2.05 -15.88 6.01
CA PHE A 15 3.23 -15.13 6.43
C PHE A 15 3.12 -13.63 6.10
N GLY A 16 2.47 -13.27 4.99
CA GLY A 16 2.15 -11.87 4.70
C GLY A 16 1.25 -11.23 5.76
N LEU A 17 0.23 -11.96 6.23
CA LEU A 17 -0.64 -11.51 7.32
C LEU A 17 0.12 -11.37 8.65
N THR A 18 0.96 -12.35 8.98
CA THR A 18 1.77 -12.33 10.21
C THR A 18 2.71 -11.12 10.23
N ALA A 19 3.43 -10.87 9.12
CA ALA A 19 4.32 -9.72 8.99
C ALA A 19 3.57 -8.38 9.12
N SER A 20 2.36 -8.28 8.55
CA SER A 20 1.51 -7.09 8.69
C SER A 20 1.09 -6.84 10.14
N TYR A 21 0.74 -7.90 10.86
CA TYR A 21 0.36 -7.83 12.26
C TYR A 21 1.52 -7.38 13.16
N ASP A 22 2.71 -7.98 12.98
CA ASP A 22 3.90 -7.62 13.76
C ASP A 22 4.36 -6.18 13.48
N ALA A 23 4.26 -5.73 12.22
CA ALA A 23 4.53 -4.33 11.86
C ALA A 23 3.56 -3.36 12.57
N ALA A 24 2.28 -3.72 12.68
CA ALA A 24 1.29 -2.92 13.40
C ALA A 24 1.57 -2.86 14.90
N ILE A 25 1.95 -3.98 15.53
CA ILE A 25 2.36 -4.03 16.95
C ILE A 25 3.57 -3.13 17.18
N ALA A 26 4.62 -3.27 16.35
CA ALA A 26 5.83 -2.47 16.49
C ALA A 26 5.53 -0.96 16.37
N LYS A 27 4.72 -0.56 15.38
CA LYS A 27 4.26 0.82 15.21
C LYS A 27 3.50 1.32 16.45
N TYR A 28 2.58 0.53 16.98
CA TYR A 28 1.80 0.88 18.17
C TYR A 28 2.68 1.07 19.42
N LEU A 29 3.61 0.14 19.68
CA LEU A 29 4.50 0.20 20.84
C LEU A 29 5.45 1.40 20.77
N ASN A 30 6.02 1.69 19.60
CA ASN A 30 6.85 2.88 19.39
C ASN A 30 6.05 4.17 19.64
N GLY A 31 4.81 4.25 19.14
CA GLY A 31 3.92 5.40 19.38
C GLY A 31 3.59 5.57 20.87
N ARG A 32 3.32 4.47 21.59
CA ARG A 32 3.06 4.51 23.04
C ARG A 32 4.28 4.95 23.84
N GLY A 33 5.48 4.62 23.37
CA GLY A 33 6.75 5.04 23.98
C GLY A 33 7.21 6.45 23.58
N ALA A 34 6.43 7.18 22.77
CA ALA A 34 6.83 8.47 22.19
C ALA A 34 8.18 8.41 21.46
N VAL A 35 8.49 7.26 20.82
CA VAL A 35 9.71 7.07 20.04
C VAL A 35 9.51 7.72 18.67
N GLU A 36 10.10 8.90 18.48
CA GLU A 36 9.98 9.69 17.24
C GLU A 36 10.70 9.01 16.05
N TYR A 37 11.90 8.47 16.28
CA TYR A 37 12.72 7.80 15.27
C TYR A 37 13.15 6.41 15.75
N PRO A 38 12.33 5.37 15.54
CA PRO A 38 12.66 4.03 15.99
C PRO A 38 13.84 3.44 15.19
N GLU A 39 14.64 2.59 15.83
CA GLU A 39 15.78 1.90 15.19
C GLU A 39 15.36 1.08 13.96
N LYS A 40 14.13 0.56 13.96
CA LYS A 40 13.55 -0.22 12.85
C LYS A 40 12.13 0.25 12.55
N VAL A 41 11.85 0.44 11.26
CA VAL A 41 10.53 0.74 10.72
C VAL A 41 10.10 -0.42 9.82
N SER A 42 8.94 -1.01 10.12
CA SER A 42 8.33 -2.03 9.28
C SER A 42 7.06 -1.46 8.64
N ILE A 43 7.01 -1.45 7.30
CA ILE A 43 5.90 -0.89 6.54
C ILE A 43 5.20 -2.04 5.82
N ALA A 44 3.99 -2.36 6.26
CA ALA A 44 3.13 -3.36 5.61
C ALA A 44 2.12 -2.64 4.70
N LEU A 45 2.19 -2.93 3.40
CA LEU A 45 1.34 -2.33 2.38
C LEU A 45 0.50 -3.39 1.68
N LYS A 46 -0.73 -3.05 1.32
CA LYS A 46 -1.62 -3.90 0.52
C LYS A 46 -1.65 -3.39 -0.91
N LYS A 47 -1.46 -4.28 -1.90
CA LYS A 47 -1.64 -3.93 -3.31
C LYS A 47 -3.13 -3.63 -3.56
N GLU A 48 -3.40 -2.45 -4.10
CA GLU A 48 -4.75 -2.05 -4.51
C GLU A 48 -4.99 -2.39 -5.98
N ALA A 49 -4.06 -1.99 -6.85
CA ALA A 49 -4.19 -2.16 -8.29
C ALA A 49 -2.83 -2.30 -8.97
N THR A 50 -2.81 -2.93 -10.14
CA THR A 50 -1.71 -2.76 -11.11
C THR A 50 -1.97 -1.49 -11.91
N LEU A 51 -0.92 -0.77 -12.26
CA LEU A 51 -1.02 0.46 -13.04
C LEU A 51 -0.77 0.18 -14.51
N ARG A 52 -1.24 1.09 -15.36
CA ARG A 52 -1.07 0.98 -16.82
C ARG A 52 0.41 0.91 -17.22
N TYR A 53 1.25 1.71 -16.57
CA TYR A 53 2.71 1.71 -16.65
C TYR A 53 3.27 2.52 -15.46
N GLY A 54 4.59 2.45 -15.27
CA GLY A 54 5.34 3.26 -14.31
C GLY A 54 5.45 4.72 -14.75
N GLU A 55 6.60 5.36 -14.53
CA GLU A 55 6.81 6.72 -15.03
C GLU A 55 6.84 6.76 -16.57
N ASN A 56 7.37 5.69 -17.18
CA ASN A 56 7.50 5.54 -18.62
C ASN A 56 6.80 4.25 -19.12
N PRO A 57 6.33 4.19 -20.39
CA PRO A 57 5.55 3.06 -20.91
C PRO A 57 6.21 1.68 -20.84
N HIS A 58 7.55 1.62 -20.81
CA HIS A 58 8.30 0.37 -20.72
C HIS A 58 8.46 -0.15 -19.29
N GLN A 59 8.05 0.63 -18.27
CA GLN A 59 8.16 0.28 -16.86
C GLN A 59 6.81 -0.28 -16.36
N SER A 60 6.84 -1.39 -15.64
CA SER A 60 5.68 -1.90 -14.91
C SER A 60 5.49 -1.16 -13.59
N ALA A 61 4.26 -1.01 -13.11
CA ALA A 61 4.00 -0.46 -11.79
C ALA A 61 2.75 -1.03 -11.12
N ALA A 62 2.67 -0.90 -9.81
CA ALA A 62 1.52 -1.26 -9.00
C ALA A 62 1.33 -0.24 -7.87
N TYR A 63 0.07 -0.01 -7.51
CA TYR A 63 -0.33 0.88 -6.46
C TYR A 63 -0.57 0.12 -5.16
N TYR A 64 0.03 0.61 -4.09
CA TYR A 64 -0.02 0.01 -2.76
C TYR A 64 -0.52 1.03 -1.74
N LYS A 65 -1.29 0.56 -0.76
CA LYS A 65 -1.91 1.39 0.28
C LYS A 65 -1.51 0.90 1.66
N LEU A 66 -1.34 1.84 2.58
CA LEU A 66 -1.32 1.55 4.02
C LEU A 66 -2.72 1.12 4.47
N ALA A 67 -2.80 0.38 5.58
CA ALA A 67 -4.06 0.21 6.28
C ALA A 67 -4.59 1.59 6.69
N SER A 68 -5.88 1.85 6.42
CA SER A 68 -6.50 3.18 6.51
C SER A 68 -6.12 3.92 7.80
N SER A 69 -5.56 5.13 7.65
CA SER A 69 -5.27 6.06 8.75
C SER A 69 -6.47 6.92 9.13
N GLY A 70 -7.59 6.84 8.39
CA GLY A 70 -8.73 7.75 8.53
C GLY A 70 -8.47 9.15 7.93
N GLU A 71 -7.30 9.39 7.36
CA GLU A 71 -6.91 10.64 6.72
C GLU A 71 -7.36 10.67 5.26
N THR A 72 -7.94 11.80 4.84
CA THR A 72 -8.30 12.03 3.44
C THR A 72 -7.02 12.26 2.64
N SER A 73 -6.79 11.40 1.66
CA SER A 73 -5.65 11.48 0.72
C SER A 73 -6.03 10.89 -0.62
N VAL A 74 -5.13 10.98 -1.62
CA VAL A 74 -5.30 10.27 -2.90
C VAL A 74 -5.50 8.77 -2.70
N SER A 75 -4.94 8.20 -1.64
CA SER A 75 -5.19 6.79 -1.30
C SER A 75 -6.63 6.50 -0.88
N SER A 76 -7.36 7.46 -0.35
CA SER A 76 -8.78 7.28 -0.02
C SER A 76 -9.72 7.51 -1.21
N ALA A 77 -9.20 7.96 -2.35
CA ALA A 77 -10.00 8.29 -3.53
C ALA A 77 -10.53 7.04 -4.24
N ALA A 78 -11.70 7.20 -4.87
CA ALA A 78 -12.28 6.22 -5.77
C ALA A 78 -12.24 6.73 -7.21
N LEU A 79 -11.89 5.87 -8.16
CA LEU A 79 -12.00 6.18 -9.57
C LEU A 79 -13.47 6.18 -9.97
N LEU A 80 -13.93 7.26 -10.62
CA LEU A 80 -15.32 7.39 -11.08
C LEU A 80 -15.60 6.51 -12.32
N GLU A 81 -16.88 6.18 -12.52
CA GLU A 81 -17.32 5.40 -13.67
C GLU A 81 -16.92 6.05 -15.01
N GLY A 82 -16.50 5.21 -15.97
CA GLY A 82 -15.95 5.68 -17.25
C GLY A 82 -14.51 6.20 -17.17
N GLY A 83 -13.90 6.19 -15.98
CA GLY A 83 -12.48 6.50 -15.79
C GLY A 83 -11.56 5.54 -16.53
N LYS A 84 -10.50 6.07 -17.15
CA LYS A 84 -9.44 5.26 -17.74
C LYS A 84 -8.57 4.64 -16.65
N GLU A 85 -7.90 3.54 -16.97
CA GLU A 85 -6.86 2.98 -16.11
C GLU A 85 -5.82 4.04 -15.73
N ILE A 86 -5.48 4.08 -14.44
CA ILE A 86 -4.59 5.07 -13.86
C ILE A 86 -3.13 4.72 -14.18
N SER A 87 -2.33 5.73 -14.57
CA SER A 87 -0.87 5.63 -14.67
C SER A 87 -0.18 6.11 -13.39
N PHE A 88 1.09 5.77 -13.21
CA PHE A 88 1.90 6.26 -12.10
C PHE A 88 1.92 7.80 -12.02
N ASN A 89 2.15 8.47 -13.15
CA ASN A 89 2.19 9.94 -13.21
C ASN A 89 0.84 10.55 -12.81
N ASN A 90 -0.29 9.93 -13.19
CA ASN A 90 -1.59 10.42 -12.76
C ASN A 90 -1.74 10.40 -11.24
N LEU A 91 -1.24 9.37 -10.54
CA LEU A 91 -1.28 9.33 -9.08
C LEU A 91 -0.38 10.40 -8.46
N LEU A 92 0.83 10.57 -8.98
CA LEU A 92 1.76 11.60 -8.50
C LEU A 92 1.21 13.01 -8.69
N ASP A 93 0.71 13.33 -9.89
CA ASP A 93 0.14 14.63 -10.21
C ASP A 93 -1.10 14.91 -9.36
N THR A 94 -1.96 13.91 -9.17
CA THR A 94 -3.14 14.04 -8.29
C THR A 94 -2.72 14.29 -6.85
N ASN A 95 -1.69 13.61 -6.35
CA ASN A 95 -1.21 13.80 -4.99
C ASN A 95 -0.62 15.19 -4.80
N ALA A 96 0.23 15.65 -5.73
CA ALA A 96 0.79 16.99 -5.70
C ALA A 96 -0.31 18.07 -5.76
N ALA A 97 -1.29 17.92 -6.65
CA ALA A 97 -2.41 18.86 -6.74
C ALA A 97 -3.24 18.88 -5.44
N PHE A 98 -3.50 17.71 -4.85
CA PHE A 98 -4.25 17.60 -3.59
C PHE A 98 -3.51 18.27 -2.43
N ASP A 99 -2.21 17.99 -2.26
CA ASP A 99 -1.40 18.49 -1.14
C ASP A 99 -1.18 20.01 -1.19
N THR A 100 -1.24 20.63 -2.38
CA THR A 100 -1.15 22.11 -2.51
C THR A 100 -2.46 22.84 -2.24
N THR A 101 -3.58 22.12 -2.21
CA THR A 101 -4.92 22.72 -2.05
C THR A 101 -5.45 22.63 -0.61
N LEU A 102 -4.87 21.74 0.20
CA LEU A 102 -5.10 21.62 1.65
C LEU A 102 -4.14 22.52 2.44
#